data_AF-A0A537S5S9-F1
#
_entry.id   AF-A0A537S5S9-F1
#
_cell.length_a   1.000
_cell.length_b   1.000
_cell.length_c   1.000
_cell.angle_alpha   90.00
_cell.angle_beta   90.00
_cell.angle_gamma   90.00
#
_symmetry.space_group_name_H-M   'P 1'
#
loop_
_entity.id
_entity.type
_entity.pdbx_description
1 polymer ?
#
loop_
_entity_poly.entity_id
_entity_poly.type
_entity_poly.pdbx_seq_one_letter_code
_entity_poly.pdbx_strand_id
1 'polypeptide(L)'
;MFRDSTVVQQPAGAPPTALSAATCDGKFRFGYARRSRDALLALAPRQPDLRNRLAQMLVRADYPVAELGCGEGGTTYVLLDDRDLVAIHRDADVAGVEQLSRS
;
A
#
# COMPACT_ATOMS: atom_id res chain seq x y z
N MET A 1 -15.42 -17.81 3.32
CA MET A 1 -14.50 -17.76 2.17
C MET A 1 -14.15 -16.30 1.94
N PHE A 2 -12.90 -15.89 2.18
CA PHE A 2 -12.43 -14.54 1.88
C PHE A 2 -12.51 -14.35 0.35
N ARG A 3 -13.11 -13.25 -0.12
CA ARG A 3 -13.21 -12.97 -1.56
C ARG A 3 -11.99 -12.16 -1.98
N ASP A 4 -10.99 -12.83 -2.53
CA ASP A 4 -9.77 -12.19 -3.06
C ASP A 4 -10.07 -11.21 -4.22
N SER A 5 -11.32 -11.14 -4.69
CA SER A 5 -11.78 -10.29 -5.79
C SER A 5 -12.31 -8.91 -5.34
N THR A 6 -12.39 -8.61 -4.03
CA THR A 6 -12.98 -7.36 -3.55
C THR A 6 -12.41 -6.93 -2.20
N VAL A 7 -12.00 -5.66 -2.09
CA VAL A 7 -11.61 -5.01 -0.83
C VAL A 7 -12.55 -3.86 -0.55
N VAL A 8 -13.01 -3.73 0.70
CA VAL A 8 -13.80 -2.57 1.13
C VAL A 8 -12.85 -1.57 1.80
N GLN A 9 -12.72 -0.38 1.23
CA GLN A 9 -12.08 0.74 1.90
C GLN A 9 -13.13 1.55 2.65
N GLN A 10 -12.80 1.96 3.87
CA GLN A 10 -13.66 2.81 4.69
C GLN A 10 -12.86 4.04 5.13
N PRO A 11 -12.81 5.09 4.30
CA PRO A 11 -12.13 6.34 4.66
C PRO A 11 -12.86 7.03 5.81
N ALA A 12 -12.12 7.79 6.62
CA ALA A 12 -12.72 8.59 7.70
C ALA A 12 -13.67 9.64 7.12
N GLY A 13 -14.93 9.62 7.55
CA GLY A 13 -15.95 10.59 7.10
C GLY A 13 -16.54 10.34 5.72
N ALA A 14 -16.22 9.23 5.05
CA ALA A 14 -16.80 8.85 3.76
C ALA A 14 -17.52 7.49 3.84
N PRO A 15 -18.52 7.24 2.95
CA PRO A 15 -19.12 5.92 2.83
C PRO A 15 -18.09 4.84 2.48
N PRO A 16 -18.27 3.58 2.94
CA PRO A 16 -17.43 2.48 2.50
C PRO A 16 -17.54 2.29 0.98
N THR A 17 -16.39 2.15 0.33
CA THR A 17 -16.29 1.94 -1.12
C THR A 17 -15.71 0.56 -1.39
N ALA A 18 -16.41 -0.25 -2.18
CA ALA A 18 -15.94 -1.55 -2.64
C ALA A 18 -15.03 -1.38 -3.85
N LEU A 19 -13.76 -1.75 -3.70
CA LEU A 19 -12.80 -1.89 -4.78
C LEU A 19 -12.86 -3.33 -5.30
N SER A 20 -13.13 -3.47 -6.59
CA SER A 20 -13.27 -4.76 -7.28
C SER A 20 -12.84 -4.62 -8.73
N ALA A 21 -12.79 -5.73 -9.48
CA ALA A 21 -12.54 -5.68 -10.91
C ALA A 21 -13.53 -4.75 -11.65
N ALA A 22 -14.81 -4.71 -11.24
CA ALA A 22 -15.79 -3.82 -11.85
C ALA A 22 -15.51 -2.33 -11.55
N THR A 23 -15.03 -2.03 -10.34
CA THR A 23 -14.71 -0.65 -9.92
C THR A 23 -13.38 -0.15 -10.49
N CYS A 24 -12.51 -1.07 -10.92
CA CYS A 24 -11.13 -0.79 -11.34
C CYS A 24 -10.88 -1.11 -12.81
N ASP A 25 -11.91 -1.07 -13.67
CA ASP A 25 -11.82 -1.33 -15.11
C ASP A 25 -11.10 -2.66 -15.45
N GLY A 26 -11.37 -3.71 -14.67
CA GLY A 26 -10.76 -5.03 -14.80
C GLY A 26 -9.32 -5.14 -14.27
N LYS A 27 -8.71 -4.04 -13.82
CA LYS A 27 -7.31 -3.98 -13.34
C LYS A 27 -7.17 -4.09 -11.81
N PHE A 28 -8.19 -4.63 -11.14
CA PHE A 28 -8.13 -4.86 -9.70
C PHE A 28 -7.12 -5.95 -9.37
N ARG A 29 -6.28 -5.70 -8.37
CA ARG A 29 -5.40 -6.70 -7.76
C ARG A 29 -5.38 -6.52 -6.26
N PHE A 30 -5.51 -7.62 -5.54
CA PHE A 30 -5.25 -7.67 -4.11
C PHE A 30 -4.48 -8.95 -3.77
N GLY A 31 -3.48 -8.84 -2.91
CA GLY A 31 -2.72 -10.01 -2.47
C GLY A 31 -1.70 -9.71 -1.39
N TYR A 32 -1.21 -10.77 -0.76
CA TYR A 32 -0.15 -10.70 0.23
C TYR A 32 1.17 -11.15 -0.41
N ALA A 33 2.26 -10.46 -0.04
CA ALA A 33 3.59 -10.78 -0.53
C ALA A 33 4.66 -10.49 0.52
N ARG A 34 5.90 -10.82 0.20
CA ARG A 34 7.08 -10.26 0.88
C ARG A 34 7.82 -9.37 -0.09
N ARG A 35 8.28 -8.21 0.39
CA ARG A 35 9.07 -7.25 -0.39
C ARG A 35 10.33 -6.89 0.37
N SER A 36 11.43 -6.78 -0.36
CA SER A 36 12.66 -6.23 0.18
C SER A 36 12.53 -4.73 0.40
N ARG A 37 13.32 -4.21 1.32
CA ARG A 37 13.46 -2.78 1.57
C ARG A 37 13.73 -2.01 0.28
N ASP A 38 14.66 -2.48 -0.55
CA ASP A 38 15.00 -1.80 -1.79
C ASP A 38 13.84 -1.79 -2.80
N ALA A 39 13.07 -2.88 -2.88
CA ALA A 39 11.87 -2.91 -3.71
C ALA A 39 10.80 -1.91 -3.22
N LEU A 40 10.68 -1.71 -1.90
CA LEU A 40 9.76 -0.72 -1.32
C LEU A 40 10.25 0.72 -1.54
N LEU A 41 11.56 0.98 -1.43
CA LEU A 41 12.14 2.29 -1.73
C LEU A 41 12.02 2.65 -3.21
N ALA A 42 12.08 1.66 -4.10
CA ALA A 42 11.90 1.84 -5.54
C ALA A 42 10.45 2.19 -5.95
N LEU A 43 9.49 2.16 -5.02
CA LEU A 43 8.10 2.54 -5.27
C LEU A 43 7.90 4.06 -5.40
N ALA A 44 8.88 4.86 -4.96
CA ALA A 44 8.86 6.32 -5.05
C ALA A 44 10.10 6.85 -5.78
N PRO A 45 10.37 6.41 -7.03
CA PRO A 45 11.66 6.64 -7.69
C PRO A 45 11.93 8.12 -8.01
N ARG A 46 10.87 8.92 -8.17
CA ARG A 46 10.94 10.35 -8.52
C ARG A 46 10.81 11.30 -7.33
N GLN A 47 10.71 10.78 -6.10
CA GLN A 47 10.50 11.56 -4.89
C GLN A 47 11.60 11.27 -3.85
N PRO A 48 12.78 11.89 -3.97
CA PRO A 48 13.94 11.58 -3.12
C PRO A 48 13.65 11.81 -1.63
N ASP A 49 12.89 12.85 -1.28
CA ASP A 49 12.51 13.13 0.11
C ASP A 49 11.61 12.02 0.68
N LEU A 50 10.66 11.54 -0.12
CA LEU A 50 9.78 10.42 0.26
C LEU A 50 10.57 9.13 0.42
N ARG A 51 11.52 8.87 -0.49
CA ARG A 51 12.44 7.73 -0.41
C ARG A 51 13.28 7.80 0.87
N ASN A 52 13.79 8.97 1.23
CA ASN A 52 14.56 9.17 2.47
C ASN A 52 13.70 8.91 3.71
N ARG A 53 12.44 9.40 3.72
CA ARG A 53 11.50 9.13 4.80
C ARG A 53 11.19 7.63 4.93
N LEU A 54 10.91 6.94 3.82
CA LEU A 54 10.73 5.50 3.81
C LEU A 54 11.98 4.75 4.30
N ALA A 55 13.17 5.20 3.93
CA ALA A 55 14.43 4.58 4.33
C ALA A 55 14.66 4.64 5.85
N GLN A 56 14.12 5.67 6.53
CA GLN A 56 14.14 5.81 8.00
C GLN A 56 13.11 4.91 8.69
N MET A 57 11.95 4.68 8.08
CA MET A 57 10.89 3.83 8.63
C MET A 57 11.19 2.33 8.41
N LEU A 58 11.80 2.00 7.27
CA LEU A 58 12.08 0.63 6.84
C LEU A 58 13.48 0.20 7.29
N VAL A 59 13.63 -0.16 8.56
CA VAL A 59 14.92 -0.57 9.17
C VAL A 59 15.32 -2.03 8.92
N ARG A 60 14.40 -2.89 8.46
CA ARG A 60 14.64 -4.32 8.18
C ARG A 60 14.92 -4.54 6.69
N ALA A 61 15.52 -5.68 6.35
CA ALA A 61 15.80 -6.05 4.96
C ALA A 61 14.55 -6.44 4.17
N ASP A 62 13.56 -7.07 4.82
CA ASP A 62 12.35 -7.60 4.19
C ASP A 62 11.11 -7.41 5.06
N TYR A 63 9.98 -7.18 4.40
CA TYR A 63 8.70 -6.91 5.03
C TYR A 63 7.57 -7.78 4.44
N PRO A 64 6.65 -8.29 5.26
CA PRO A 64 5.36 -8.74 4.78
C PRO A 64 4.53 -7.53 4.34
N VAL A 65 3.85 -7.67 3.21
CA VAL A 65 3.05 -6.59 2.62
C VAL A 65 1.68 -7.09 2.17
N ALA A 66 0.71 -6.20 2.18
CA ALA A 66 -0.53 -6.35 1.42
C ALA A 66 -0.53 -5.32 0.27
N GLU A 67 -0.72 -5.81 -0.95
CA GLU A 67 -0.74 -4.97 -2.15
C GLU A 67 -2.17 -4.86 -2.66
N LEU A 68 -2.63 -3.64 -2.84
CA LEU A 68 -3.91 -3.28 -3.43
C LEU A 68 -3.65 -2.44 -4.67
N GLY A 69 -4.24 -2.77 -5.80
CA GLY A 69 -4.13 -2.02 -7.04
C GLY A 69 -5.48 -1.86 -7.73
N CYS A 70 -5.67 -0.69 -8.33
CA CYS A 70 -6.86 -0.29 -9.07
C CYS A 70 -6.44 0.64 -10.21
N GLY A 71 -6.31 0.10 -11.43
CA GLY A 71 -5.77 0.86 -12.56
C GLY A 71 -4.29 1.20 -12.37
N GLU A 72 -3.93 2.47 -12.59
CA GLU A 72 -2.58 3.01 -12.36
C GLU A 72 -2.33 3.35 -10.88
N GLY A 73 -3.38 3.34 -10.06
CA GLY A 73 -3.33 3.57 -8.63
C GLY A 73 -3.09 2.30 -7.83
N GLY A 74 -2.45 2.41 -6.68
CA GLY A 74 -2.36 1.30 -5.74
C GLY A 74 -1.76 1.65 -4.40
N THR A 75 -2.11 0.88 -3.38
CA THR A 75 -1.57 1.01 -2.02
C THR A 75 -0.79 -0.23 -1.66
N THR A 76 0.41 -0.06 -1.13
CA THR A 76 1.20 -1.15 -0.52
C THR A 76 1.23 -0.91 0.99
N TYR A 77 0.57 -1.77 1.76
CA TYR A 77 0.60 -1.74 3.21
C TYR A 77 1.78 -2.59 3.69
N VAL A 78 2.74 -1.95 4.35
CA VAL A 78 3.96 -2.58 4.85
C VAL A 78 3.83 -2.75 6.35
N LEU A 79 3.83 -3.99 6.83
CA LEU A 79 3.74 -4.26 8.27
C LEU A 79 5.11 -4.11 8.92
N LEU A 80 5.29 -3.08 9.75
CA LEU A 80 6.56 -2.82 10.44
C LEU A 80 6.76 -3.78 11.62
N ASP A 81 5.70 -3.93 12.41
CA ASP A 81 5.55 -4.85 13.53
C ASP A 81 4.07 -5.22 13.74
N ASP A 82 3.73 -5.82 14.88
CA ASP A 82 2.37 -6.31 15.18
C ASP A 82 1.31 -5.18 15.31
N ARG A 83 1.72 -3.92 15.46
CA ARG A 83 0.84 -2.77 15.70
C ARG A 83 1.00 -1.64 14.69
N ASP A 84 2.17 -1.55 14.07
CA ASP A 84 2.54 -0.47 13.17
C ASP A 84 2.62 -0.93 11.72
N LEU A 85 2.04 -0.14 10.83
CA LEU A 85 2.16 -0.33 9.39
C LEU A 85 2.37 1.01 8.67
N VAL A 86 2.97 0.93 7.48
CA VAL A 86 3.11 2.08 6.56
C VAL A 86 2.27 1.81 5.32
N ALA A 87 1.34 2.69 5.01
CA ALA A 87 0.66 2.68 3.73
C ALA A 87 1.46 3.52 2.73
N ILE A 88 1.91 2.89 1.63
CA ILE A 88 2.53 3.56 0.50
C ILE A 88 1.50 3.65 -0.62
N HIS A 89 0.91 4.82 -0.78
CA HIS A 89 -0.03 5.11 -1.86
C HIS A 89 0.74 5.49 -3.11
N ARG A 90 0.31 5.00 -4.27
CA ARG A 90 0.84 5.35 -5.59
C ARG A 90 -0.31 5.71 -6.49
N ASP A 91 -0.13 6.77 -7.26
CA ASP A 91 -0.97 7.15 -8.38
C ASP A 91 -0.04 7.59 -9.52
N ALA A 92 0.02 6.75 -10.55
CA ALA A 92 0.98 6.88 -11.65
C ALA A 92 2.43 7.04 -11.14
N ASP A 93 3.01 8.24 -11.25
CA ASP A 93 4.39 8.55 -10.86
C ASP A 93 4.53 9.31 -9.54
N VAL A 94 3.41 9.55 -8.85
CA VAL A 94 3.36 10.19 -7.54
C VAL A 94 3.03 9.17 -6.46
N ALA A 95 3.75 9.25 -5.35
CA ALA A 95 3.51 8.44 -4.16
C ALA A 95 3.32 9.31 -2.92
N GLY A 96 2.57 8.77 -1.96
CA GLY A 96 2.37 9.31 -0.63
C GLY A 96 2.57 8.21 0.43
N VAL A 97 2.94 8.60 1.65
CA VAL A 97 3.11 7.65 2.75
C VAL A 97 2.34 8.10 3.98
N GLU A 98 1.70 7.14 4.63
CA GLU A 98 0.99 7.31 5.88
C GLU A 98 1.46 6.24 6.87
N GLN A 99 1.76 6.65 8.11
CA GLN A 99 2.02 5.70 9.20
C GLN A 99 0.72 5.47 9.95
N LEU A 100 0.35 4.21 10.10
CA LEU A 100 -0.86 3.77 10.77
C LEU A 100 -0.46 2.88 11.94
N SER A 101 -0.94 3.25 13.12
CA SER A 101 -0.70 2.50 14.37
C SER A 101 -2.04 2.09 14.94
N ARG A 102 -2.16 0.84 15.40
CA ARG A 102 -3.28 0.41 16.22
C ARG A 102 -3.08 0.88 17.65
N SER A 103 -4.00 1.71 18.13
CA SER A 103 -4.17 2.11 19.54
C SER A 103 -4.79 0.98 20.37
#